data_AF-A0A074MCD6-F1
#
_entry.id   AF-A0A074MCD6-F1
#
_cell.length_a   1.000
_cell.length_b   1.000
_cell.length_c   1.000
_cell.angle_alpha   90.00
_cell.angle_beta   90.00
_cell.angle_gamma   90.00
#
_symmetry.space_group_name_H-M   'P 1'
#
loop_
_entity.id
_entity.type
_entity.pdbx_description
1 polymer ?
#
loop_
_entity_poly.entity_id
_entity_poly.type
_entity_poly.pdbx_seq_one_letter_code
_entity_poly.pdbx_strand_id
1 'polypeptide(L)' 'MAFHTSYKVEDGRTLHAKFESRDNRDGFEISLGMYKANLGPITEAVFAQYVERFAGEWSESDDREPEGESSQ' A
#
# COMPACT_ATOMS: atom_id res chain seq x y z
N MET A 1 18.33 3.36 -2.59
CA MET A 1 17.44 2.29 -3.12
C MET A 1 16.09 2.48 -2.45
N ALA A 2 15.00 2.51 -3.20
CA ALA A 2 13.66 2.63 -2.63
C ALA A 2 13.10 1.24 -2.30
N PHE A 3 12.40 1.14 -1.17
CA PHE A 3 11.78 -0.09 -0.68
C PHE A 3 10.27 -0.02 -0.93
N HIS A 4 9.71 -1.08 -1.51
CA HIS A 4 8.30 -1.10 -1.91
C HIS A 4 7.55 -2.19 -1.15
N THR A 5 6.26 -1.95 -0.91
CA THR A 5 5.32 -2.95 -0.40
C THR A 5 3.95 -2.70 -1.00
N SER A 6 3.12 -3.73 -1.05
CA SER A 6 1.74 -3.65 -1.52
C SER A 6 0.80 -4.27 -0.50
N TYR A 7 -0.41 -3.72 -0.41
CA TYR A 7 -1.39 -4.14 0.57
C TYR A 7 -2.80 -4.12 -0.02
N LYS A 8 -3.51 -5.23 0.15
CA LYS A 8 -4.93 -5.32 -0.23
C LYS A 8 -5.79 -4.73 0.88
N VAL A 9 -6.38 -3.57 0.62
CA VAL A 9 -7.31 -2.90 1.55
C VAL A 9 -8.66 -3.60 1.56
N GLU A 10 -9.49 -3.27 2.57
CA GLU A 10 -10.80 -3.89 2.80
C GLU A 10 -11.70 -3.91 1.56
N ASP A 11 -11.70 -2.80 0.82
CA ASP A 11 -12.49 -2.58 -0.39
C ASP A 11 -12.04 -3.46 -1.59
N GLY A 12 -11.02 -4.30 -1.39
CA GLY A 12 -10.51 -5.23 -2.39
C GLY A 12 -9.41 -4.65 -3.29
N ARG A 13 -9.21 -3.33 -3.26
CA ARG A 13 -8.15 -2.62 -3.98
C ARG A 13 -6.76 -2.95 -3.43
N THR A 14 -5.75 -2.93 -4.30
CA THR A 14 -4.35 -3.10 -3.90
C THR A 14 -3.66 -1.75 -3.95
N LEU A 15 -3.19 -1.28 -2.80
CA LEU A 15 -2.42 -0.05 -2.69
C LEU A 15 -0.94 -0.38 -2.59
N HIS A 16 -0.11 0.49 -3.18
CA HIS A 16 1.33 0.35 -3.18
C HIS A 16 1.95 1.49 -2.36
N ALA A 17 2.96 1.17 -1.57
CA ALA A 17 3.74 2.15 -0.84
C ALA A 17 5.23 2.00 -1.16
N LYS A 18 5.90 3.14 -1.19
CA LYS A 18 7.33 3.30 -1.44
C LYS A 18 7.95 4.08 -0.30
N PHE A 19 9.11 3.62 0.15
CA PHE A 19 9.86 4.22 1.26
C PHE A 19 11.32 4.40 0.86
N GLU A 20 11.96 5.46 1.37
CA GLU A 20 13.38 5.73 1.10
C GLU A 20 14.33 4.84 1.93
N SER A 21 13.83 4.30 3.04
CA SER A 21 14.60 3.49 3.98
C SER A 21 13.90 2.17 4.29
N ARG A 22 14.69 1.12 4.49
CA ARG A 22 14.21 -0.20 4.91
C ARG A 22 13.49 -0.13 6.26
N ASP A 23 14.05 0.62 7.20
CA ASP A 23 13.49 0.81 8.55
C ASP A 23 12.07 1.35 8.50
N ASN A 24 11.82 2.38 7.66
CA ASN A 24 10.49 2.94 7.45
C ASN A 24 9.51 1.91 6.87
N ARG A 25 9.94 1.12 5.88
CA ARG A 25 9.11 0.07 5.26
C ARG A 25 8.78 -1.05 6.26
N ASP A 26 9.77 -1.54 7.00
CA ASP A 26 9.57 -2.61 7.98
C ASP A 26 8.73 -2.11 9.17
N GLY A 27 8.98 -0.88 9.64
CA GLY A 27 8.17 -0.22 10.67
C GLY A 27 6.72 -0.01 10.24
N PHE A 28 6.49 0.38 8.99
CA PHE A 28 5.18 0.47 8.37
C PHE A 28 4.45 -0.89 8.39
N GLU A 29 5.08 -1.96 7.87
CA GLU A 29 4.45 -3.28 7.78
C GLU A 29 4.08 -3.84 9.17
N ILE A 30 4.98 -3.71 10.14
CA ILE A 30 4.74 -4.16 11.51
C ILE A 30 3.57 -3.38 12.13
N SER A 31 3.59 -2.04 12.01
CA SER A 31 2.60 -1.20 12.66
C SER A 31 1.22 -1.34 12.01
N LEU A 32 1.15 -1.52 10.69
CA LEU A 32 -0.08 -1.80 9.96
C LEU A 32 -0.64 -3.19 10.30
N GLY A 33 0.23 -4.20 10.42
CA GLY A 33 -0.15 -5.54 10.86
C GLY A 33 -0.73 -5.54 12.28
N MET A 34 -0.12 -4.78 13.20
CA MET A 34 -0.62 -4.60 14.56
C MET A 34 -1.99 -3.90 14.58
N TYR A 35 -2.18 -2.85 13.78
CA TYR A 35 -3.49 -2.22 13.63
C TYR A 35 -4.52 -3.26 13.17
N LYS A 36 -4.21 -4.03 12.12
CA LYS A 36 -5.13 -5.02 11.56
C LYS A 36 -5.61 -6.03 12.61
N ALA A 37 -4.67 -6.50 13.42
CA ALA A 37 -4.93 -7.50 14.44
C ALA A 37 -5.79 -6.99 15.60
N ASN A 38 -5.71 -5.69 15.94
CA ASN A 38 -6.33 -5.14 17.16
C ASN A 38 -7.57 -4.27 16.88
N LEU A 39 -7.56 -3.50 15.79
CA LEU A 39 -8.54 -2.45 15.51
C LEU A 39 -9.44 -2.80 14.31
N GLY A 40 -9.01 -3.74 13.47
CA GLY A 40 -9.82 -4.30 12.40
C GLY A 40 -9.29 -3.98 11.00
N PRO A 41 -10.17 -3.89 9.99
CA PRO A 41 -9.77 -3.86 8.58
C PRO A 41 -8.95 -2.62 8.21
N ILE A 42 -8.04 -2.77 7.25
CA ILE A 42 -7.24 -1.67 6.72
C ILE A 42 -7.98 -1.05 5.54
N THR A 43 -8.44 0.18 5.72
CA THR A 43 -9.00 1.00 4.63
C THR A 43 -7.89 1.81 3.96
N GLU A 44 -8.21 2.43 2.83
CA GLU A 44 -7.30 3.38 2.15
C GLU A 44 -6.84 4.50 3.09
N ALA A 45 -7.76 5.08 3.88
CA ALA A 45 -7.44 6.15 4.82
C ALA A 45 -6.43 5.70 5.89
N VAL A 46 -6.61 4.49 6.44
CA VAL A 46 -5.66 3.91 7.41
C VAL A 46 -4.31 3.65 6.75
N PHE A 47 -4.31 3.07 5.54
CA PHE A 47 -3.09 2.83 4.79
C PHE A 47 -2.32 4.13 4.53
N ALA A 48 -2.97 5.15 3.98
CA ALA A 48 -2.38 6.46 3.69
C ALA A 48 -1.81 7.13 4.96
N GLN A 49 -2.54 7.08 6.08
CA GLN A 49 -2.08 7.63 7.35
C GLN A 49 -0.78 6.96 7.84
N TYR A 50 -0.69 5.64 7.72
CA TYR A 50 0.52 4.91 8.11
C TYR A 50 1.66 5.17 7.14
N VAL A 51 1.41 5.23 5.83
CA VAL A 51 2.44 5.59 4.86
C VAL A 51 3.04 6.97 5.17
N GLU A 52 2.20 7.98 5.41
CA GLU A 52 2.65 9.32 5.78
C GLU A 52 3.46 9.32 7.09
N ARG A 53 3.00 8.57 8.11
CA ARG A 53 3.70 8.43 9.40
C ARG A 53 5.12 7.89 9.26
N PHE A 54 5.36 7.01 8.29
CA PHE A 54 6.67 6.42 8.01
C PHE A 54 7.41 7.14 6.87
N ALA A 55 7.01 8.37 6.54
CA ALA A 55 7.60 9.19 5.47
C ALA A 55 7.68 8.43 4.13
N GLY A 56 6.63 7.70 3.80
CA GLY A 56 6.48 7.01 2.53
C GLY A 56 5.60 7.78 1.55
N GLU A 57 5.60 7.31 0.31
CA GLU A 57 4.71 7.73 -0.76
C GLU A 57 3.83 6.53 -1.13
N TRP A 58 2.55 6.76 -1.46
CA TRP A 58 1.68 5.68 -1.93
C TRP A 58 1.01 6.00 -3.25
N SER A 59 0.62 4.94 -3.94
CA SER A 59 -0.13 5.01 -5.19
C SER A 59 -1.13 3.86 -5.26
N GLU A 60 -2.28 4.13 -5.85
CA GLU A 60 -3.21 3.09 -6.24
C GLU A 60 -2.71 2.49 -7.57
N SER A 61 -2.55 1.16 -7.62
CA SER A 61 -2.44 0.50 -8.91
C SER A 61 -3.87 0.33 -9.44
N ASP A 62 -4.24 1.15 -10.41
CA ASP A 62 -5.36 0.86 -11.29
C ASP A 62 -4.92 -0.33 -12.14
N ASP A 63 -5.13 -1.54 -11.63
CA ASP A 63 -4.94 -2.80 -12.38
C ASP A 63 -6.05 -2.94 -13.45
N ARG A 64 -6.39 -1.84 -14.15
CA ARG A 64 -6.96 -1.98 -15.48
C ARG A 64 -5.81 -2.44 -16.35
N GLU A 65 -5.74 -3.75 -16.53
CA GLU A 65 -5.21 -4.29 -17.78
C GLU A 65 -5.78 -3.41 -18.92
N PRO A 66 -4.96 -2.84 -19.81
CA PRO A 66 -5.50 -2.22 -21.01
C PRO A 66 -6.18 -3.33 -21.83
N GLU A 67 -7.48 -3.52 -21.65
CA GLU A 67 -8.32 -4.22 -22.61
C GLU A 67 -8.36 -3.37 -23.89
N GLY A 68 -7.60 -3.80 -24.90
CA GLY A 68 -7.53 -3.18 -26.22
C GLY A 68 -6.12 -2.66 -26.49
N GLU A 69 -5.36 -3.25 -27.40
CA GLU A 69 -5.70 -3.19 -28.82
C GLU A 69 -5.39 -4.52 -29.54
N SER A 70 -6.45 -5.22 -29.94
CA SER A 70 -6.41 -6.09 -31.11
C SER A 70 -6.17 -5.20 -32.32
N SER A 71 -5.10 -5.43 -33.09
CA SER A 71 -5.00 -4.93 -34.46
C SER A 71 -4.11 -5.87 -35.29
N GLN A 72 -4.81 -6.85 -35.88
CA GLN A 72 -4.81 -7.26 -37.29
C GLN A 72 -3.53 -7.16 -38.13
#